data_AF-T1G8E3-F1
#
_entry.id   AF-T1G8E3-F1
#
_cell.length_a   1.000
_cell.length_b   1.000
_cell.length_c   1.000
_cell.angle_alpha   90.00
_cell.angle_beta   90.00
_cell.angle_gamma   90.00
#
_symmetry.space_group_name_H-M   'P 1'
#
loop_
_entity.id
_entity.type
_entity.pdbx_description
1 polymer ?
#
loop_
_entity_poly.entity_id
_entity_poly.type
_entity_poly.pdbx_seq_one_letter_code
_entity_poly.pdbx_strand_id
1 'polypeptide(L)'
;EWIEITDPRTKAKMYANLETGVVQWNAPTGVQIKRTDENQWWELYDKNTARFYYYNACLQETLWQKPNAINIIPLAKLQVISL
;
A
#
# COMPACT_ATOMS: atom_id res chain seq x y z
N GLU A 1 -9.51 8.84 -3.26
CA GLU A 1 -9.58 7.49 -3.88
C GLU A 1 -9.33 6.42 -2.81
N TRP A 2 -10.06 5.30 -2.82
CA TRP A 2 -9.87 4.19 -1.86
C TRP A 2 -9.23 2.98 -2.50
N ILE A 3 -8.32 2.35 -1.77
CA ILE A 3 -7.55 1.20 -2.24
C ILE A 3 -7.63 0.09 -1.18
N GLU A 4 -7.92 -1.13 -1.63
CA GLU A 4 -7.76 -2.33 -0.83
C GLU A 4 -6.27 -2.67 -0.75
N ILE A 5 -5.77 -2.95 0.45
CA ILE A 5 -4.43 -3.45 0.74
C ILE A 5 -4.54 -4.66 1.67
N THR A 6 -3.53 -5.52 1.67
CA THR A 6 -3.48 -6.73 2.52
C THR A 6 -2.53 -6.53 3.69
N ASP A 7 -3.01 -6.56 4.93
CA ASP A 7 -2.15 -6.52 6.13
C ASP A 7 -1.08 -7.63 6.05
N PRO A 8 0.22 -7.28 6.08
CA PRO A 8 1.28 -8.26 5.79
C PRO A 8 1.39 -9.34 6.87
N ARG A 9 0.95 -9.06 8.10
CA ARG A 9 1.06 -9.95 9.27
C ARG A 9 -0.09 -10.95 9.34
N THR A 10 -1.31 -10.47 9.12
CA THR A 10 -2.56 -11.23 9.31
C THR A 10 -3.17 -11.70 8.00
N LYS A 11 -2.71 -11.15 6.86
CA LYS A 11 -3.29 -11.33 5.53
C LYS A 11 -4.74 -10.83 5.42
N ALA A 12 -5.21 -10.06 6.39
CA ALA A 12 -6.53 -9.46 6.37
C ALA A 12 -6.57 -8.27 5.39
N LYS A 13 -7.73 -8.04 4.77
CA LYS A 13 -7.95 -6.90 3.88
C LYS A 13 -8.20 -5.62 4.68
N MET A 14 -7.62 -4.53 4.22
CA MET A 14 -7.76 -3.18 4.76
C MET A 14 -8.04 -2.20 3.61
N TYR A 15 -8.59 -1.05 3.94
CA TYR A 15 -8.94 -0.01 2.97
C TYR A 15 -8.23 1.29 3.35
N ALA A 16 -7.42 1.80 2.44
CA ALA A 16 -6.65 3.02 2.61
C ALA A 16 -7.14 4.11 1.64
N ASN A 17 -7.32 5.31 2.15
CA ASN A 17 -7.52 6.50 1.35
C ASN A 17 -6.19 7.25 1.26
N LEU A 18 -5.58 7.28 0.07
CA LEU A 18 -4.28 7.91 -0.13
C LEU A 18 -4.31 9.44 -0.06
N GLU A 19 -5.49 10.05 -0.19
CA GLU A 19 -5.68 11.50 -0.17
C GLU A 19 -5.79 12.02 1.26
N THR A 20 -6.58 11.34 2.09
CA THR A 20 -6.79 11.74 3.49
C THR A 20 -5.85 11.04 4.48
N GLY A 21 -5.20 9.97 4.05
CA GLY A 21 -4.37 9.11 4.88
C GLY A 21 -5.12 8.18 5.83
N VAL A 22 -6.45 8.13 5.74
CA VAL A 22 -7.27 7.25 6.57
C VAL A 22 -7.08 5.79 6.14
N VAL A 23 -6.90 4.91 7.14
CA VAL A 23 -6.85 3.46 6.96
C VAL A 23 -7.90 2.82 7.86
N GLN A 24 -8.70 1.91 7.31
CA GLN A 24 -9.77 1.24 8.06
C GLN A 24 -9.95 -0.21 7.62
N TRP A 25 -10.56 -1.01 8.50
CA TRP A 25 -10.85 -2.44 8.25
C TRP A 25 -12.14 -2.65 7.46
N ASN A 26 -13.14 -1.80 7.67
CA ASN A 26 -14.42 -1.91 6.99
C ASN A 26 -14.38 -1.21 5.63
N ALA A 27 -14.93 -1.86 4.60
CA ALA A 27 -15.04 -1.28 3.28
C ALA A 27 -15.96 -0.04 3.33
N PRO A 28 -15.50 1.14 2.86
CA PRO A 28 -16.36 2.31 2.76
C PRO A 28 -17.48 2.10 1.74
N THR A 29 -18.67 2.57 2.05
CA THR A 29 -19.84 2.48 1.18
C THR A 29 -19.93 3.67 0.22
N GLY A 30 -20.41 3.44 -1.01
CA GLY A 30 -20.70 4.51 -1.97
C GLY A 30 -19.47 5.13 -2.64
N VAL A 31 -18.30 4.50 -2.53
CA VAL A 31 -17.05 4.95 -3.16
C VAL A 31 -16.44 3.84 -4.00
N GLN A 32 -15.67 4.23 -5.02
CA GLN A 32 -14.89 3.29 -5.82
C GLN A 32 -13.68 2.82 -5.01
N ILE A 33 -13.50 1.50 -4.94
CA ILE A 33 -12.37 0.85 -4.25
C ILE A 33 -11.56 0.09 -5.29
N LYS A 34 -10.29 0.49 -5.47
CA LYS A 34 -9.33 -0.28 -6.27
C LYS A 34 -8.90 -1.52 -5.49
N ARG A 35 -9.14 -2.72 -6.02
CA ARG A 35 -8.84 -3.98 -5.31
C ARG A 35 -7.35 -4.32 -5.36
N THR A 36 -6.91 -5.13 -4.41
CA THR A 36 -5.57 -5.73 -4.42
C THR A 36 -5.51 -6.89 -5.40
N ASP A 37 -4.40 -7.00 -6.12
CA ASP A 37 -4.01 -8.14 -6.94
C ASP A 37 -2.49 -8.39 -6.80
N GLU A 38 -1.98 -9.42 -7.45
CA GLU A 38 -0.55 -9.76 -7.45
C GLU A 38 0.34 -8.73 -8.17
N ASN A 39 -0.23 -7.80 -8.95
CA ASN A 39 0.51 -6.73 -9.60
C ASN A 39 0.55 -5.45 -8.74
N GLN A 40 -0.08 -5.48 -7.56
CA GLN A 40 -0.05 -4.37 -6.60
C GLN A 40 1.27 -4.36 -5.84
N TRP A 41 2.04 -3.29 -6.01
CA TRP A 41 3.28 -3.04 -5.27
C TRP A 41 3.13 -1.81 -4.41
N TRP A 42 3.61 -1.86 -3.17
CA TRP A 42 3.61 -0.71 -2.27
C TRP A 42 4.96 -0.03 -2.31
N GLU A 43 5.00 1.26 -2.65
CA GLU A 43 6.19 2.09 -2.47
C GLU A 43 6.22 2.60 -1.03
N LEU A 44 7.24 2.18 -0.29
CA LEU A 44 7.48 2.48 1.13
C LEU A 44 8.84 3.13 1.28
N TYR A 45 9.03 3.95 2.31
CA TYR A 45 10.29 4.60 2.63
C TYR A 45 10.97 3.90 3.81
N ASP A 46 12.19 3.38 3.58
CA ASP A 46 13.05 2.88 4.65
C ASP A 46 13.90 4.03 5.19
N LYS A 47 13.66 4.39 6.46
CA LYS A 47 14.37 5.46 7.16
C LYS A 47 15.83 5.08 7.46
N ASN A 48 16.16 3.79 7.57
CA ASN A 48 17.50 3.35 7.93
C ASN A 48 18.49 3.55 6.77
N THR A 49 18.04 3.24 5.56
CA THR A 49 18.84 3.40 4.33
C THR A 49 18.51 4.67 3.55
N ALA A 50 17.57 5.47 4.05
CA ALA A 50 17.08 6.70 3.42
C ALA A 50 16.59 6.51 1.97
N ARG A 51 15.98 5.36 1.66
CA ARG A 51 15.60 4.97 0.30
C ARG A 51 14.19 4.37 0.23
N PHE A 52 13.54 4.54 -0.92
CA PHE A 52 12.32 3.81 -1.25
C PHE A 52 12.58 2.34 -1.55
N TYR A 53 11.67 1.49 -1.10
CA TYR A 53 11.57 0.09 -1.45
C TYR A 53 10.12 -0.26 -1.84
N TYR A 54 9.97 -1.39 -2.50
CA TYR A 54 8.71 -1.85 -3.06
C TYR A 54 8.36 -3.20 -2.45
N TYR A 55 7.16 -3.32 -1.89
CA TYR A 55 6.69 -4.56 -1.28
C TYR A 55 5.42 -5.07 -1.95
N ASN A 56 5.37 -6.35 -2.28
CA ASN A 56 4.18 -7.02 -2.78
C ASN A 56 3.59 -7.90 -1.69
N ALA A 57 2.41 -7.55 -1.18
CA ALA A 57 1.79 -8.28 -0.07
C ALA A 57 1.23 -9.66 -0.47
N CYS A 58 0.87 -9.84 -1.75
CA CYS A 58 0.38 -11.10 -2.30
C CYS A 58 1.53 -12.11 -2.46
N LEU A 59 2.62 -11.68 -3.11
CA LEU A 59 3.81 -12.51 -3.34
C LEU A 59 4.75 -12.57 -2.13
N GLN A 60 4.60 -11.65 -1.19
CA GLN A 60 5.48 -11.46 -0.03
C GLN A 60 6.92 -11.13 -0.42
N GLU A 61 7.09 -10.39 -1.51
CA GLU A 61 8.38 -10.04 -2.09
C GLU A 61 8.75 -8.59 -1.80
N THR A 62 10.05 -8.32 -1.68
CA THR A 62 10.62 -6.98 -1.50
C THR A 62 11.63 -6.67 -2.59
N LEU A 63 11.52 -5.49 -3.21
CA LEU A 63 12.44 -5.00 -4.22
C LEU A 63 12.97 -3.61 -3.84
N TRP A 64 14.25 -3.38 -4.12
CA TRP A 64 14.87 -2.05 -4.00
C TRP A 64 14.76 -1.22 -5.28
N GLN A 65 14.49 -1.89 -6.40
CA GLN A 65 14.27 -1.28 -7.71
C GLN A 65 12.77 -1.15 -7.95
N LYS A 66 12.37 -0.06 -8.61
CA LYS A 66 10.98 0.17 -8.97
C LYS A 66 10.53 -0.91 -9.96
N PRO A 67 9.54 -1.74 -9.63
CA PRO A 67 9.04 -2.75 -10.55
C PRO A 67 8.34 -2.07 -11.73
N ASN A 68 8.38 -2.69 -12.92
CA ASN A 68 7.61 -2.27 -14.09
C ASN A 68 6.13 -2.66 -13.97
N ALA A 69 5.53 -2.36 -12.82
CA ALA A 69 4.14 -2.66 -12.51
C ALA A 69 3.26 -1.43 -12.74
N ILE A 70 2.04 -1.66 -13.26
CA ILE A 70 1.05 -0.61 -13.50
C ILE A 70 0.29 -0.19 -12.22
N ASN A 71 0.55 -0.85 -11.08
CA ASN A 71 -0.20 -0.65 -9.84
C ASN A 71 0.71 -0.44 -8.63
N ILE A 72 1.48 0.65 -8.65
CA ILE A 72 2.31 1.07 -7.52
C ILE A 72 1.51 2.01 -6.61
N ILE A 73 1.35 1.60 -5.35
CA ILE A 73 0.62 2.33 -4.30
C ILE A 73 1.64 3.11 -3.45
N PRO A 74 1.65 4.46 -3.46
CA PRO A 74 2.63 5.27 -2.75
C PRO A 74 2.32 5.38 -1.24
N LEU A 75 2.38 4.25 -0.54
CA LEU A 75 2.14 4.18 0.91
C LEU A 75 3.15 4.98 1.74
N ALA A 76 4.31 5.31 1.18
CA ALA A 76 5.25 6.25 1.78
C ALA A 76 4.59 7.59 2.16
N LYS A 77 3.58 8.04 1.41
CA LYS A 77 2.80 9.24 1.76
C LYS A 77 2.06 9.10 3.08
N LEU A 78 1.59 7.88 3.39
CA LEU A 78 0.88 7.57 4.63
C LEU A 78 1.84 7.43 5.82
N GLN A 79 3.06 6.97 5.58
CA GLN A 79 4.10 6.85 6.61
C GLN A 79 4.49 8.22 7.21
N VAL A 80 4.35 9.30 6.44
CA VAL A 80 4.70 10.65 6.88
C VAL A 80 3.58 11.29 7.72
N ILE A 81 2.32 10.91 7.49
CA ILE A 81 1.14 11.44 8.19
C ILE A 81 1.02 10.87 9.62
N SER A 82 1.78 9.82 9.94
CA SER A 82 1.80 9.18 11.27
C SER A 82 2.84 9.76 12.23
N LEU A 83 3.40 10.95 11.93
CA LEU A 83 4.26 11.75 12.80
C LEU A 83 3.53 13.02 13.24
#